data_AF-A0A853IMB2-F1
#
_entry.id   AF-A0A853IMB2-F1
#
_cell.length_a   1.000
_cell.length_b   1.000
_cell.length_c   1.000
_cell.angle_alpha   90.00
_cell.angle_beta   90.00
_cell.angle_gamma   90.00
#
_symmetry.space_group_name_H-M   'P 1'
#
loop_
_entity.id
_entity.type
_entity.pdbx_description
1 polymer ?
#
loop_
_entity_poly.entity_id
_entity_poly.type
_entity_poly.pdbx_seq_one_letter_code
_entity_poly.pdbx_strand_id
1 'polypeptide(L)'
;VVSKVEQDNGIGGFSSNTYQYEGLKFHQQGLGSLGFSKRTITSQVTGIRTFEYYTQDIASHKIGLPTLTQVAAQNGVLLKESQQTWQPVPR
;
A
#
# COMPACT_ATOMS: atom_id res chain seq x y z
N VAL A 1 -3.75 12.15 2.74
CA VAL A 1 -3.68 10.71 3.10
C VAL A 1 -4.98 10.31 3.78
N VAL A 2 -5.37 9.05 3.69
CA VAL A 2 -6.59 8.53 4.35
C VAL A 2 -6.15 7.77 5.61
N SER A 3 -6.82 7.95 6.74
CA SER A 3 -6.46 7.20 7.97
C SER A 3 -7.40 6.03 8.24
N LYS A 4 -8.67 6.16 7.86
CA LYS A 4 -9.71 5.15 8.08
C LYS A 4 -10.77 5.23 6.98
N VAL A 5 -11.30 4.08 6.60
CA VAL A 5 -12.51 3.96 5.79
C VAL A 5 -13.48 3.07 6.57
N GLU A 6 -14.72 3.54 6.72
CA GLU A 6 -15.82 2.80 7.32
C GLU A 6 -16.88 2.55 6.24
N GLN A 7 -17.41 1.33 6.20
CA GLN A 7 -18.42 0.92 5.25
C GLN A 7 -19.48 0.07 5.96
N ASP A 8 -20.75 0.44 5.79
CA ASP A 8 -21.90 -0.32 6.29
C ASP A 8 -21.87 -1.76 5.74
N ASN A 9 -22.13 -2.73 6.60
CA ASN A 9 -22.11 -4.15 6.25
C ASN A 9 -23.49 -4.74 5.88
N GLY A 10 -24.54 -3.92 5.83
CA GLY A 10 -25.90 -4.29 5.44
C GLY A 10 -26.72 -5.02 6.52
N ILE A 11 -26.15 -5.22 7.72
CA ILE A 11 -26.82 -5.89 8.85
C ILE A 11 -26.83 -5.05 10.12
N GLY A 12 -26.65 -3.72 9.99
CA GLY A 12 -26.66 -2.78 11.12
C GLY A 12 -25.31 -2.62 11.83
N GLY A 13 -24.21 -3.01 11.19
CA GLY A 13 -22.85 -2.79 11.68
C GLY A 13 -21.94 -2.15 10.63
N PHE A 14 -20.68 -1.92 11.01
CA PHE A 14 -19.67 -1.34 10.11
C PHE A 14 -18.48 -2.28 9.95
N SER A 15 -18.02 -2.44 8.72
CA SER A 15 -16.67 -2.88 8.42
C SER A 15 -15.75 -1.66 8.38
N SER A 16 -14.56 -1.75 8.98
CA SER A 16 -13.60 -0.64 8.91
C SER A 16 -12.19 -1.11 8.60
N ASN A 17 -11.51 -0.30 7.80
CA ASN A 17 -10.12 -0.48 7.43
C ASN A 17 -9.33 0.76 7.85
N THR A 18 -8.19 0.57 8.50
CA THR A 18 -7.26 1.65 8.83
C THR A 18 -6.05 1.61 7.92
N TYR A 19 -5.56 2.78 7.54
CA TYR A 19 -4.48 2.95 6.58
C TYR A 19 -3.33 3.72 7.22
N GLN A 20 -2.11 3.19 7.07
CA GLN A 20 -0.87 3.82 7.51
C GLN A 20 0.07 3.93 6.32
N TYR A 21 0.71 5.09 6.18
CA TYR A 21 1.58 5.40 5.05
C TYR A 21 2.97 5.77 5.56
N GLU A 22 3.99 5.16 4.96
CA GLU A 22 5.38 5.29 5.41
C GLU A 22 6.31 5.64 4.23
N GLY A 23 7.43 6.29 4.53
CA GLY A 23 8.49 6.55 3.54
C GLY A 23 8.11 7.52 2.42
N LEU A 24 7.41 8.61 2.74
CA LEU A 24 7.19 9.71 1.80
C LEU A 24 8.53 10.30 1.36
N LYS A 25 8.74 10.44 0.04
CA LYS A 25 9.90 11.16 -0.51
C LYS A 25 9.46 12.34 -1.37
N PHE A 26 10.26 13.39 -1.35
CA PHE A 26 10.14 14.54 -2.23
C PHE A 26 11.41 14.69 -3.08
N HIS A 27 11.23 15.01 -4.35
CA HIS A 27 12.34 15.29 -5.26
C HIS A 27 12.92 16.67 -4.99
N GLN A 28 14.20 16.73 -4.65
CA GLN A 28 14.87 17.98 -4.28
C GLN A 28 14.98 18.98 -5.43
N GLN A 29 15.02 18.50 -6.68
CA GLN A 29 15.15 19.34 -7.87
C GLN A 29 13.79 19.73 -8.49
N GLY A 30 12.68 19.52 -7.77
CA GLY A 30 11.39 20.16 -8.12
C GLY A 30 10.37 19.29 -8.88
N LEU A 31 10.53 17.96 -8.93
CA LEU A 31 9.49 17.07 -9.48
C LEU A 31 8.31 16.85 -8.51
N GLY A 32 8.42 17.38 -7.27
CA GLY A 32 7.40 17.24 -6.24
C GLY A 32 7.49 15.92 -5.48
N SER A 33 6.35 15.42 -5.03
CA SER A 33 6.26 14.18 -4.24
C SER A 33 6.47 12.94 -5.09
N LEU A 34 7.28 12.00 -4.61
CA LEU A 34 7.45 10.66 -5.20
C LEU A 34 6.45 9.65 -4.62
N GLY A 35 5.52 10.09 -3.77
CA GLY A 35 4.59 9.22 -3.06
C GLY A 35 5.22 8.53 -1.84
N PHE A 36 4.50 7.57 -1.26
CA PHE A 36 4.94 6.76 -0.12
C PHE A 36 5.57 5.45 -0.60
N SER A 37 6.57 4.93 0.11
CA SER A 37 7.19 3.65 -0.24
C SER A 37 6.40 2.45 0.28
N LYS A 38 5.52 2.66 1.28
CA LYS A 38 4.75 1.58 1.89
C LYS A 38 3.39 2.07 2.38
N ARG A 39 2.37 1.23 2.18
CA ARG A 39 1.03 1.36 2.75
C ARG A 39 0.70 0.10 3.55
N THR A 40 0.23 0.28 4.77
CA THR A 40 -0.30 -0.80 5.60
C THR A 40 -1.80 -0.60 5.75
N ILE A 41 -2.57 -1.61 5.38
CA ILE A 41 -4.03 -1.67 5.55
C ILE A 41 -4.32 -2.67 6.64
N THR A 42 -5.08 -2.30 7.67
CA THR A 42 -5.52 -3.22 8.72
C THR A 42 -7.03 -3.29 8.73
N SER A 43 -7.57 -4.50 8.53
CA SER A 43 -8.99 -4.75 8.74
C SER A 43 -9.27 -4.78 10.23
N GLN A 44 -10.15 -3.91 10.70
CA GLN A 44 -10.53 -3.86 12.12
C GLN A 44 -11.49 -4.99 12.51
N VAL A 45 -12.08 -5.69 11.53
CA VAL A 45 -12.98 -6.83 11.76
C VAL A 45 -12.20 -8.12 11.98
N THR A 46 -11.17 -8.38 11.16
CA THR A 46 -10.42 -9.65 11.17
C THR A 46 -9.01 -9.52 11.76
N GLY A 47 -8.52 -8.29 11.95
CA GLY A 47 -7.13 -8.01 12.35
C GLY A 47 -6.10 -8.32 11.26
N ILE A 48 -6.53 -8.76 10.07
CA ILE A 48 -5.64 -9.04 8.93
C ILE A 48 -4.97 -7.75 8.48
N ARG A 49 -3.67 -7.85 8.18
CA ARG A 49 -2.84 -6.75 7.71
C ARG A 49 -2.40 -7.01 6.28
N THR A 50 -2.61 -6.05 5.40
CA THR A 50 -2.08 -6.03 4.04
C THR A 50 -1.00 -4.97 3.96
N PHE A 51 0.20 -5.38 3.53
CA PHE A 51 1.33 -4.50 3.27
C PHE A 51 1.51 -4.38 1.77
N GLU A 52 1.55 -3.15 1.27
CA GLU A 52 1.84 -2.84 -0.12
C GLU A 52 3.06 -1.94 -0.18
N TYR A 53 4.02 -2.32 -1.01
CA TYR A 53 5.26 -1.60 -1.21
C TYR A 53 5.28 -1.00 -2.62
N TYR A 54 5.80 0.22 -2.72
CA TYR A 54 5.82 0.99 -3.96
C TYR A 54 7.23 1.49 -4.27
N THR A 55 7.59 1.48 -5.56
CA THR A 55 8.87 2.05 -6.01
C THR A 55 8.81 3.58 -6.10
N GLN A 56 9.93 4.21 -5.76
CA GLN A 56 10.18 5.65 -5.87
C GLN A 56 11.44 5.91 -6.71
N ASP A 57 11.75 5.00 -7.65
CA ASP A 57 12.92 5.08 -8.51
C ASP A 57 12.69 6.07 -9.64
N ILE A 58 13.35 7.23 -9.51
CA ILE A 58 13.31 8.30 -10.52
C ILE A 58 14.17 7.96 -11.72
N ALA A 59 15.33 7.31 -11.53
CA ALA A 59 16.29 7.05 -12.60
C ALA A 59 15.66 6.19 -13.70
N SER A 60 14.90 5.17 -13.29
CA SER A 60 14.15 4.30 -14.22
C SER A 60 12.73 4.80 -14.52
N HIS A 61 12.33 5.98 -14.03
CA HIS A 61 10.96 6.52 -14.11
C HIS A 61 9.88 5.57 -13.56
N LYS A 62 10.24 4.75 -12.56
CA LYS A 62 9.34 3.80 -11.89
C LYS A 62 8.91 4.38 -10.56
N ILE A 63 7.93 5.29 -10.60
CA ILE A 63 7.40 5.98 -9.42
C ILE A 63 5.94 5.54 -9.20
N GLY A 64 5.61 5.15 -7.96
CA GLY A 64 4.25 4.80 -7.55
C GLY A 64 3.76 3.42 -8.01
N LEU A 65 4.63 2.61 -8.63
CA LEU A 65 4.27 1.25 -9.05
C LEU A 65 4.40 0.28 -7.86
N PRO A 66 3.44 -0.64 -7.65
CA PRO A 66 3.54 -1.63 -6.59
C PRO A 66 4.61 -2.68 -6.93
N THR A 67 5.44 -3.04 -5.96
CA THR A 67 6.53 -4.02 -6.13
C THR A 67 6.28 -5.31 -5.35
N LEU A 68 5.64 -5.20 -4.18
CA LEU A 68 5.37 -6.32 -3.29
C LEU A 68 4.05 -6.07 -2.57
N THR A 69 3.24 -7.13 -2.48
CA THR A 69 2.04 -7.17 -1.64
C THR A 69 2.12 -8.39 -0.74
N GLN A 70 2.00 -8.16 0.56
CA GLN A 70 1.99 -9.20 1.59
C GLN A 70 0.70 -9.12 2.39
N VAL A 71 0.13 -10.27 2.73
CA VAL A 71 -1.03 -10.37 3.61
C VAL A 71 -0.64 -11.22 4.81
N ALA A 72 -0.76 -10.68 6.01
CA ALA A 72 -0.50 -11.38 7.25
C ALA A 72 -1.76 -11.45 8.11
N ALA A 73 -1.95 -12.58 8.79
CA ALA A 73 -2.94 -12.72 9.84
C ALA A 73 -2.58 -11.82 11.05
N GLN A 74 -3.55 -11.64 11.95
CA GLN A 74 -3.36 -10.82 13.15
C GLN A 74 -2.19 -11.28 14.03
N ASN A 75 -1.91 -12.59 14.03
CA ASN A 75 -0.79 -13.22 14.75
C ASN A 75 0.57 -13.07 14.02
N GLY A 76 0.63 -12.35 12.91
CA GLY A 76 1.85 -12.12 12.14
C GLY A 76 2.20 -13.23 11.13
N VAL A 77 1.42 -14.32 11.06
CA VAL A 77 1.65 -15.38 10.07
C VAL A 77 1.35 -14.84 8.67
N LEU A 78 2.32 -14.95 7.76
CA LEU A 78 2.15 -14.58 6.36
C LEU A 78 1.19 -15.56 5.67
N LEU A 79 0.08 -15.04 5.16
CA LEU A 79 -0.96 -15.79 4.45
C LEU A 79 -0.73 -15.77 2.94
N LYS A 80 -0.20 -14.66 2.41
CA LYS A 80 0.03 -14.48 0.98
C LYS A 80 1.18 -13.51 0.74
N GLU A 81 1.94 -13.79 -0.31
CA GLU A 81 2.91 -12.87 -0.89
C GLU A 81 2.71 -12.82 -2.41
N SER A 82 2.87 -11.63 -2.99
CA SER A 82 2.79 -11.39 -4.43
C SER A 82 3.82 -10.34 -4.81
N GLN A 83 4.70 -10.67 -5.75
CA GLN A 83 5.70 -9.75 -6.29
C GLN A 83 5.28 -9.28 -7.67
N GLN A 84 5.53 -8.00 -7.98
CA GLN A 84 5.21 -7.41 -9.27
C GLN A 84 6.44 -6.79 -9.91
N THR A 85 6.69 -7.18 -11.15
CA THR A 85 7.77 -6.65 -11.97
C THR A 85 7.19 -5.84 -13.13
N TRP A 86 7.81 -4.70 -13.42
CA TRP A 86 7.35 -3.78 -14.46
C TRP A 86 8.38 -3.66 -15.57
N GLN A 87 7.93 -3.87 -16.80
CA GLN A 87 8.69 -3.64 -18.02
C GLN A 87 8.06 -2.48 -18.80
N PRO A 88 8.86 -1.55 -19.36
CA PRO A 88 8.35 -0.53 -20.25
C PRO A 88 7.84 -1.19 -21.54
N VAL A 89 6.73 -0.68 -22.08
CA VAL A 89 6.23 -1.11 -23.39
C VAL A 89 7.21 -0.63 -24.47
N PRO A 90 7.70 -1.50 -25.38
CA PRO A 90 8.50 -1.08 -26.52
C PRO A 90 7.71 -0.10 -27.40
N ARG A 91 8.36 0.98 -27.85
CA ARG A 91 7.79 1.90 -28.83
C ARG A 91 7.78 1.31 -30.22
#